data_AF-A0A4Y7TJ85-F1
#
_entry.id   AF-A0A4Y7TJ85-F1
#
_cell.length_a   1.000
_cell.length_b   1.000
_cell.length_c   1.000
_cell.angle_alpha   90.00
_cell.angle_beta   90.00
_cell.angle_gamma   90.00
#
_symmetry.space_group_name_H-M   'P 1'
#
loop_
_entity.id
_entity.type
_entity.pdbx_description
1 polymer ?
#
loop_
_entity_poly.entity_id
_entity_poly.type
_entity_poly.pdbx_seq_one_letter_code
_entity_poly.pdbx_strand_id
1 'polypeptide(L)'
;MTTLIQLLFDSQAKDGLTPMDRLPLVLGTSPDFDGLYRTILEPWTRLPHFRSILSTIALARVPLSVSQIAEVLGLSTFDIVNALVNLHAIVQVPGDDHSPVTLWHTSLRDFLTLEARSGPFFRGPGAS
;
A
#
# COMPACT_ATOMS: atom_id res chain seq x y z
N MET A 1 -17.58 -3.34 -7.90
CA MET A 1 -16.31 -2.74 -7.43
C MET A 1 -15.91 -1.71 -8.47
N THR A 2 -16.04 -0.41 -8.16
CA THR A 2 -15.81 0.68 -9.13
C THR A 2 -14.43 1.27 -8.85
N THR A 3 -13.49 1.11 -9.78
CA THR A 3 -12.16 1.71 -9.67
C THR A 3 -12.25 3.23 -9.90
N LEU A 4 -11.27 3.99 -9.40
CA LEU A 4 -11.18 5.45 -9.61
C LEU A 4 -11.29 5.83 -11.10
N ILE A 5 -10.77 4.96 -11.98
CA ILE A 5 -10.86 5.07 -13.43
C ILE A 5 -12.32 4.86 -13.90
N GLN A 6 -13.02 3.85 -13.39
CA GLN A 6 -14.44 3.65 -13.71
C GLN A 6 -15.30 4.83 -13.25
N LEU A 7 -14.99 5.47 -12.12
CA LEU A 7 -15.71 6.64 -11.63
C LEU A 7 -15.46 7.90 -12.48
N LEU A 8 -14.25 8.06 -13.02
CA LEU A 8 -13.90 9.14 -13.93
C LEU A 8 -14.54 8.98 -15.33
N PHE A 9 -14.73 7.74 -15.77
CA PHE A 9 -15.23 7.40 -17.11
C PHE A 9 -16.64 6.78 -17.11
N ASP A 10 -17.39 6.89 -16.01
CA ASP A 10 -18.71 6.27 -15.89
C ASP A 10 -19.70 6.93 -16.88
N SER A 11 -19.90 6.29 -18.05
CA SER A 11 -20.76 6.81 -19.12
C SER A 11 -22.25 6.65 -18.86
N GLN A 12 -22.62 6.06 -17.70
CA GLN A 12 -24.01 5.91 -17.26
C GLN A 12 -24.52 7.05 -16.38
N ALA A 13 -23.66 7.99 -16.00
CA ALA A 13 -24.10 9.15 -15.26
C ALA A 13 -24.79 10.17 -16.19
N LYS A 14 -26.08 10.41 -15.94
CA LYS A 14 -26.97 11.30 -16.71
C LYS A 14 -26.67 12.80 -16.50
N ASP A 15 -25.51 13.13 -15.96
CA ASP A 15 -25.10 14.48 -15.56
C ASP A 15 -24.33 15.22 -16.66
N GLY A 16 -23.90 14.54 -17.73
CA GLY A 16 -23.35 15.17 -18.94
C GLY A 16 -21.99 15.87 -18.75
N LEU A 17 -21.34 15.63 -17.61
CA LEU A 17 -20.05 16.24 -17.27
C LEU A 17 -18.91 15.53 -17.98
N THR A 18 -17.92 16.29 -18.45
CA THR A 18 -16.70 15.71 -18.99
C THR A 18 -15.88 15.06 -17.86
N PRO A 19 -15.05 14.05 -18.15
CA PRO A 19 -14.20 13.43 -17.14
C PRO A 19 -13.32 14.43 -16.35
N MET A 20 -12.92 15.54 -16.98
CA MET A 20 -12.11 16.60 -16.34
C MET A 20 -12.95 17.48 -15.40
N ASP A 21 -14.22 17.72 -15.68
CA ASP A 21 -15.13 18.47 -14.80
C ASP A 21 -15.55 17.64 -13.58
N ARG A 22 -15.52 16.31 -13.70
CA ARG A 22 -15.80 15.37 -12.61
C ARG A 22 -14.62 15.20 -11.67
N LEU A 23 -13.40 15.44 -12.15
CA LEU A 23 -12.17 15.29 -11.37
C LEU A 23 -12.20 16.08 -10.04
N PRO A 24 -12.51 17.39 -10.00
CA PRO A 24 -12.60 18.13 -8.74
C PRO A 24 -13.78 17.71 -7.85
N LEU A 25 -14.87 17.17 -8.40
CA LEU A 25 -15.97 16.62 -7.59
C LEU A 25 -15.58 15.31 -6.91
N VAL A 26 -14.94 14.39 -7.64
CA VAL A 26 -14.44 13.12 -7.12
C VAL A 26 -13.31 13.35 -6.11
N LEU A 27 -12.49 14.38 -6.31
CA LEU A 27 -11.42 14.76 -5.38
C LEU A 27 -11.93 15.59 -4.19
N GLY A 28 -13.04 16.33 -4.33
CA GLY A 28 -13.65 17.16 -3.30
C GLY A 28 -14.39 16.36 -2.22
N THR A 29 -14.96 15.21 -2.59
CA THR A 29 -15.19 14.09 -1.66
C THR A 29 -13.87 13.35 -1.52
N SER A 30 -12.96 13.79 -0.65
CA SER A 30 -11.67 13.14 -0.43
C SER A 30 -11.85 11.61 -0.42
N PRO A 31 -11.35 10.89 -1.44
CA PRO A 31 -11.54 9.45 -1.52
C PRO A 31 -10.97 8.87 -0.22
N ASP A 32 -11.70 7.98 0.43
CA ASP A 32 -11.19 7.29 1.61
C ASP A 32 -10.08 6.32 1.17
N PHE A 33 -8.89 6.88 0.95
CA PHE A 33 -7.69 6.13 0.63
C PHE A 33 -7.36 5.16 1.76
N ASP A 34 -7.75 5.45 3.01
CA ASP A 34 -7.55 4.52 4.12
C ASP A 34 -8.43 3.30 3.99
N GLY A 35 -9.72 3.51 3.67
CA GLY A 35 -10.63 2.44 3.33
C GLY A 35 -10.10 1.59 2.19
N LEU A 36 -9.61 2.22 1.13
CA LEU A 36 -9.01 1.54 -0.02
C LEU A 36 -7.76 0.74 0.37
N TYR A 37 -6.84 1.33 1.12
CA TYR A 37 -5.64 0.62 1.60
C TYR A 37 -6.01 -0.53 2.52
N ARG A 38 -6.99 -0.37 3.41
CA ARG A 38 -7.49 -1.46 4.25
C ARG A 38 -8.05 -2.60 3.40
N THR A 39 -8.90 -2.31 2.41
CA THR A 39 -9.45 -3.34 1.52
C THR A 39 -8.36 -4.08 0.73
N ILE A 40 -7.31 -3.38 0.29
CA ILE A 40 -6.20 -4.02 -0.43
C ILE A 40 -5.35 -4.88 0.51
N LEU A 41 -5.06 -4.40 1.73
CA LEU A 41 -4.12 -5.05 2.64
C LEU A 41 -4.78 -6.15 3.48
N GLU A 42 -6.06 -6.00 3.86
CA GLU A 42 -6.80 -6.90 4.77
C GLU A 42 -6.70 -8.39 4.40
N PRO A 43 -6.90 -8.80 3.12
CA PRO A 43 -6.81 -10.21 2.74
C PRO A 43 -5.45 -10.83 3.05
N TRP A 44 -4.39 -10.04 2.98
CA TRP A 44 -3.00 -10.50 3.08
C TRP A 44 -2.46 -10.49 4.51
N THR A 45 -3.19 -9.90 5.45
CA THR A 45 -2.81 -9.80 6.87
C THR A 45 -2.65 -11.16 7.55
N ARG A 46 -3.25 -12.20 6.96
CA ARG A 46 -3.18 -13.59 7.43
C ARG A 46 -1.96 -14.34 6.88
N LEU A 47 -1.25 -13.78 5.90
CA LEU A 47 -0.03 -14.41 5.38
C LEU A 47 1.08 -14.36 6.43
N PRO A 48 1.93 -15.41 6.50
CA PRO A 48 3.10 -15.41 7.36
C PRO A 48 3.96 -14.18 7.11
N HIS A 49 4.45 -13.57 8.19
CA HIS A 49 5.39 -12.44 8.16
C HIS A 49 4.89 -11.14 7.48
N PHE A 50 3.71 -11.13 6.86
CA PHE A 50 3.20 -10.00 6.08
C PHE A 50 3.21 -8.68 6.85
N ARG A 51 2.70 -8.70 8.08
CA ARG A 51 2.72 -7.51 8.95
C ARG A 51 4.13 -7.03 9.24
N SER A 52 5.05 -7.93 9.59
CA SER A 52 6.45 -7.58 9.87
C SER A 52 7.15 -6.99 8.64
N ILE A 53 6.90 -7.55 7.46
CA ILE A 53 7.43 -7.06 6.18
C ILE A 53 6.89 -5.66 5.89
N LEU A 54 5.57 -5.48 5.96
CA LEU A 54 4.92 -4.21 5.67
C LEU A 54 5.34 -3.12 6.66
N SER A 55 5.40 -3.42 7.96
CA SER A 55 5.91 -2.49 8.97
C SER A 55 7.38 -2.12 8.75
N THR A 56 8.22 -3.08 8.34
CA THR A 56 9.64 -2.82 8.04
C THR A 56 9.78 -1.82 6.89
N ILE A 57 9.02 -2.03 5.81
CA ILE A 57 9.01 -1.11 4.66
C ILE A 57 8.48 0.27 5.06
N ALA A 58 7.42 0.33 5.87
CA ALA A 58 6.81 1.58 6.31
C ALA A 58 7.76 2.43 7.18
N LEU A 59 8.47 1.78 8.11
CA LEU A 59 9.36 2.43 9.08
C LEU A 59 10.73 2.77 8.50
N ALA A 60 11.16 2.10 7.42
CA ALA A 60 12.45 2.33 6.80
C ALA A 60 12.57 3.77 6.29
N ARG A 61 13.58 4.52 6.73
CA ARG A 61 13.79 5.92 6.32
C ARG A 61 13.98 6.06 4.80
N VAL A 62 14.71 5.11 4.22
CA VAL A 62 14.95 5.00 2.78
C VAL A 62 14.34 3.69 2.25
N PRO A 63 13.96 3.63 0.96
CA PRO A 63 13.50 2.38 0.34
C PRO A 63 14.52 1.25 0.53
N LEU A 64 14.05 0.07 0.93
CA LEU A 64 14.88 -1.11 1.16
C LEU A 64 14.73 -2.10 0.00
N SER A 65 15.81 -2.82 -0.29
CA SER A 65 15.78 -3.96 -1.19
C SER A 65 15.18 -5.20 -0.52
N VAL A 66 14.81 -6.19 -1.33
CA VAL A 66 14.33 -7.49 -0.83
C VAL A 66 15.38 -8.13 0.08
N SER A 67 16.66 -8.09 -0.29
CA SER A 67 17.75 -8.61 0.54
C SER A 67 17.85 -7.92 1.89
N GLN A 68 17.73 -6.59 1.92
CA GLN A 68 17.82 -5.81 3.16
C GLN A 68 16.65 -6.10 4.09
N ILE A 69 15.43 -6.24 3.55
CA ILE A 69 14.25 -6.61 4.33
C ILE A 69 14.42 -8.02 4.91
N ALA A 70 14.91 -8.96 4.09
CA ALA A 70 15.18 -10.34 4.51
C ALA A 70 16.23 -10.39 5.64
N GLU A 71 17.31 -9.63 5.52
CA GLU A 71 18.35 -9.50 6.55
C GLU A 71 17.80 -8.93 7.86
N VAL A 72 17.02 -7.85 7.80
CA VAL A 72 16.41 -7.21 8.99
C VAL A 72 15.45 -8.15 9.72
N LEU A 73 14.73 -8.99 8.98
CA LEU A 73 13.72 -9.89 9.54
C LEU A 73 14.22 -11.31 9.82
N GLY A 74 15.44 -11.67 9.39
CA GLY A 74 15.95 -13.03 9.46
C GLY A 74 15.14 -14.03 8.62
N LEU A 75 14.63 -13.59 7.47
CA LEU A 75 13.79 -14.37 6.55
C LEU A 75 14.51 -14.68 5.24
N SER A 76 13.96 -15.57 4.42
CA SER A 76 14.46 -15.76 3.06
C SER A 76 13.93 -14.67 2.12
N THR A 77 14.68 -14.35 1.05
CA THR A 77 14.19 -13.41 0.01
C THR A 77 12.91 -13.91 -0.65
N PHE A 78 12.75 -15.24 -0.76
CA PHE A 78 11.52 -15.88 -1.23
C PHE A 78 10.30 -15.53 -0.37
N ASP A 79 10.42 -15.57 0.96
CA ASP A 79 9.32 -15.21 1.86
C ASP A 79 8.89 -13.74 1.68
N ILE A 80 9.87 -12.85 1.45
CA ILE A 80 9.62 -11.43 1.19
C ILE A 80 8.90 -11.24 -0.13
N VAL A 81 9.42 -11.81 -1.23
CA VAL A 81 8.82 -11.69 -2.56
C VAL A 81 7.41 -12.28 -2.57
N ASN A 82 7.20 -13.45 -1.98
CA ASN A 82 5.90 -14.10 -1.94
C ASN A 82 4.85 -13.29 -1.15
N ALA A 83 5.27 -12.53 -0.12
CA ALA A 83 4.35 -11.61 0.57
C ALA A 83 4.03 -10.38 -0.28
N LEU A 84 5.05 -9.78 -0.91
CA LEU A 84 4.91 -8.53 -1.67
C LEU A 84 4.28 -8.72 -3.05
N VAL A 85 4.36 -9.92 -3.64
CA VAL A 85 3.80 -10.18 -4.97
C VAL A 85 2.28 -9.98 -5.01
N ASN A 86 1.64 -10.12 -3.86
CA ASN A 86 0.20 -9.91 -3.70
C ASN A 86 -0.19 -8.42 -3.64
N LEU A 87 0.79 -7.51 -3.54
CA LEU A 87 0.60 -6.07 -3.40
C LEU A 87 0.97 -5.28 -4.66
N HIS A 88 1.09 -5.93 -5.82
CA HIS A 88 1.52 -5.29 -7.08
C HIS A 88 0.74 -4.04 -7.49
N ALA A 89 -0.52 -3.92 -7.03
CA ALA A 89 -1.35 -2.75 -7.29
C ALA A 89 -0.87 -1.47 -6.57
N ILE A 90 -0.06 -1.59 -5.50
CA ILE A 90 0.37 -0.48 -4.65
C ILE A 90 1.87 -0.52 -4.27
N VAL A 91 2.54 -1.64 -4.54
CA VAL A 91 3.98 -1.86 -4.34
C VAL A 91 4.59 -2.38 -5.64
N GLN A 92 5.71 -1.80 -6.06
CA GLN A 92 6.56 -2.33 -7.12
C GLN A 92 7.65 -3.19 -6.49
N VAL A 93 7.66 -4.48 -6.82
CA VAL A 93 8.73 -5.41 -6.48
C VAL A 93 9.71 -5.45 -7.66
N PRO A 94 11.01 -5.18 -7.45
CA PRO A 94 12.00 -5.28 -8.51
C PRO A 94 12.20 -6.73 -8.98
N GLY A 95 12.77 -6.90 -10.17
CA GLY A 95 13.09 -8.22 -10.74
C GLY A 95 14.38 -8.85 -10.19
N ASP A 96 15.07 -8.15 -9.31
CA ASP A 96 16.29 -8.58 -8.62
C ASP A 96 16.18 -8.29 -7.11
N ASP A 97 17.01 -8.96 -6.32
CA ASP A 97 16.91 -8.88 -4.84
C ASP A 97 17.54 -7.62 -4.25
N HIS A 98 18.35 -6.87 -5.01
CA HIS A 98 19.22 -5.80 -4.51
C HIS A 98 18.70 -4.40 -4.82
N SER A 99 17.86 -4.27 -5.84
CA SER A 99 17.13 -3.05 -6.13
C SER A 99 16.07 -2.76 -5.05
N PRO A 100 15.75 -1.49 -4.78
CA PRO A 100 14.76 -1.15 -3.75
C PRO A 100 13.31 -1.49 -4.15
N VAL A 101 12.53 -1.94 -3.17
CA VAL A 101 11.08 -2.03 -3.26
C VAL A 101 10.49 -0.61 -3.24
N THR A 102 9.58 -0.30 -4.17
CA THR A 102 9.01 1.05 -4.31
C THR A 102 7.52 1.04 -3.95
N LEU A 103 7.11 1.92 -3.04
CA LEU A 103 5.69 2.20 -2.80
C LEU A 103 5.21 3.21 -3.84
N TRP A 104 4.10 2.93 -4.53
CA TRP A 104 3.62 3.79 -5.62
C TRP A 104 3.09 5.15 -5.15
N HIS A 105 2.69 5.23 -3.88
CA HIS A 105 2.09 6.43 -3.30
C HIS A 105 2.73 6.78 -1.96
N THR A 106 3.10 8.05 -1.78
CA THR A 106 3.56 8.57 -0.48
C THR A 106 2.48 8.44 0.60
N SER A 107 1.21 8.63 0.23
CA SER A 107 0.05 8.44 1.13
C SER A 107 -0.10 7.02 1.68
N LEU A 108 0.42 6.00 0.98
CA LEU A 108 0.45 4.63 1.51
C LEU A 108 1.43 4.53 2.67
N ARG A 109 2.60 5.17 2.55
CA ARG A 109 3.57 5.22 3.66
C ARG A 109 3.01 5.96 4.86
N ASP A 110 2.31 7.06 4.63
CA ASP A 110 1.63 7.81 5.70
C ASP A 110 0.54 6.98 6.39
N PHE A 111 -0.24 6.22 5.60
CA PHE A 111 -1.24 5.29 6.13
C PHE A 111 -0.63 4.19 7.02
N LEU A 112 0.52 3.63 6.62
CA LEU A 112 1.19 2.55 7.36
C LEU A 112 1.92 3.02 8.62
N THR A 113 2.26 4.31 8.73
CA THR A 113 3.08 4.87 9.82
C THR A 113 2.28 5.63 10.88
N LEU A 114 1.03 6.03 10.60
CA LEU A 114 0.19 6.76 11.55
C LEU A 114 -0.70 5.82 12.39
N GLU A 115 -0.47 5.78 13.70
CA GLU A 115 -1.24 5.01 14.70
C GLU A 115 -2.75 5.24 14.61
N ALA A 116 -3.15 6.51 14.43
CA ALA A 116 -4.55 6.92 14.32
C ALA A 116 -5.28 6.35 13.08
N ARG A 117 -4.55 5.84 12.08
CA ARG A 117 -5.10 5.31 10.81
C ARG A 117 -4.91 3.80 10.65
N SER A 118 -3.88 3.23 11.28
CA SER A 118 -3.43 1.85 11.03
C SER A 118 -3.93 0.80 12.03
N GLY A 119 -4.50 1.19 13.17
CA GLY A 119 -5.11 0.26 14.13
C GLY A 119 -4.18 -0.93 14.48
N PRO A 120 -4.51 -2.18 14.14
CA PRO A 120 -3.68 -3.36 14.47
C PRO A 120 -2.33 -3.45 13.73
N PHE A 121 -2.01 -2.51 12.83
CA PHE A 121 -0.71 -2.45 12.13
C PHE A 121 0.29 -1.50 12.78
N PHE A 122 -0.10 -0.80 13.84
CA PHE A 122 0.81 0.07 14.57
C PHE A 122 1.79 -0.75 15.42
N ARG A 123 3.09 -0.49 15.25
CA ARG A 123 4.13 -0.84 16.22
C ARG A 123 4.83 0.44 16.64
N GLY A 124 4.56 0.87 17.86
CA GLY A 124 5.33 1.94 18.51
C GLY A 124 6.78 1.50 18.74
N PRO A 125 7.72 2.45 18.79
CA PRO A 125 9.10 2.16 19.18
C PRO A 125 9.14 1.95 20.70
N GLY A 126 9.02 0.71 21.17
CA GLY A 126 9.16 0.41 22.60
C GLY A 126 8.47 -0.87 23.09
N ALA A 127 8.86 -2.04 22.58
CA ALA A 127 8.62 -3.30 23.29
C ALA A 127 9.91 -4.12 23.23
N SER A 128 10.77 -3.84 24.22
CA SER A 128 11.89 -4.69 24.63
C SER A 128 11.38 -5.94 25.35
#